data_AF-U5VQK2-F1
#
_entry.id   AF-U5VQK2-F1
#
_cell.length_a   1.000
_cell.length_b   1.000
_cell.length_c   1.000
_cell.angle_alpha   90.00
_cell.angle_beta   90.00
_cell.angle_gamma   90.00
#
_symmetry.space_group_name_H-M   'P 1'
#
loop_
_entity.id
_entity.type
_entity.pdbx_description
1 polymer ?
#
loop_
_entity_poly.entity_id
_entity_poly.type
_entity_poly.pdbx_seq_one_letter_code
_entity_poly.pdbx_strand_id
1 'polypeptide(L)'
;MYVEGSRPDLRVPFAEVELAGDNPPVRLYDTSGPGSDPEVGLPPLRAPWIAGRGDVAPVSGPGTPLAGVRPTQFAYARAGIVTAEMEFVAIREGVEPEVVREEIAAGRAVLPANVNHPEIEPMIIGARFLVKVNANIGTSAVTSSIAEEVDKLTWATRWGADTVMDLSTGKRIHETREAIVRNSAVPIGTVPIYQALEKVDGDPVKLTWEIFRDTVIEQAEQGVDYMTVHAGVLLPYVPLAVDRVTGIVSRGGSIMAAWCLAHHTENFLYTNFAELCEILARYDVTFSLGDGLRPGSIADANDAAQFAELRTLGELTHVAWEHGVQVMIEGPGHVPMHKIKENVDLQQELCSGAPFYTLGPLTTDIAPAYDHITSAIGAAMIGMFGTAMLCYVTPKEHLGLPDRDDVKAGVIAYKIAAHAADLAKGHPGAQAWDDALSKARFEFRWEDQFNLALDPDTARAYHDATLPAAPAKTAHFCSMCGPKFCSMKITQELKDYAAQGMKDKSDEFLSSGSKVYLPVLP
;
A
#
# COMPACT_ATOMS: atom_id res chain seq x y z
N MET A 1 -0.38 -19.37 7.53
CA MET A 1 0.50 -20.49 7.09
C MET A 1 1.84 -19.91 6.62
N TYR A 2 2.88 -20.73 6.45
CA TYR A 2 4.17 -20.26 5.93
C TYR A 2 4.68 -21.12 4.77
N VAL A 3 5.29 -20.50 3.76
CA VAL A 3 6.08 -21.18 2.73
C VAL A 3 7.56 -21.05 3.09
N GLU A 4 8.26 -22.17 3.21
CA GLU A 4 9.71 -22.18 3.46
C GLU A 4 10.47 -21.90 2.16
N GLY A 5 11.49 -21.03 2.22
CA GLY A 5 12.41 -20.75 1.13
C GLY A 5 13.62 -21.69 1.11
N SER A 6 14.73 -21.22 0.55
CA SER A 6 15.99 -21.95 0.47
C SER A 6 16.63 -22.26 1.83
N ARG A 7 16.15 -21.61 2.90
CA ARG A 7 16.66 -21.74 4.26
C ARG A 7 15.51 -21.93 5.26
N PRO A 8 15.72 -22.68 6.36
CA PRO A 8 14.67 -22.91 7.37
C PRO A 8 14.18 -21.65 8.10
N ASP A 9 15.00 -20.60 8.15
CA ASP A 9 14.66 -19.31 8.76
C ASP A 9 13.89 -18.38 7.81
N LEU A 10 13.82 -18.70 6.51
CA LEU A 10 13.05 -17.95 5.51
C LEU A 10 11.66 -18.56 5.39
N ARG A 11 10.71 -18.03 6.17
CA ARG A 11 9.32 -18.47 6.21
C ARG A 11 8.39 -17.35 5.79
N VAL A 12 7.83 -17.44 4.59
CA VAL A 12 7.00 -16.40 3.97
C VAL A 12 5.53 -16.58 4.35
N PRO A 13 4.88 -15.57 4.97
CA PRO A 13 3.52 -15.68 5.48
C PRO A 13 2.47 -15.57 4.38
N PHE A 14 1.42 -16.36 4.54
CA PHE A 14 0.18 -16.26 3.76
C PHE A 14 -1.03 -16.61 4.62
N ALA A 15 -2.19 -16.10 4.23
CA ALA A 15 -3.48 -16.57 4.71
C ALA A 15 -3.98 -17.67 3.76
N GLU A 16 -4.40 -18.81 4.29
CA GLU A 16 -4.97 -19.90 3.50
C GLU A 16 -6.42 -20.08 3.88
N VAL A 17 -7.31 -19.94 2.89
CA VAL A 17 -8.75 -20.07 3.04
C VAL A 17 -9.15 -21.47 2.58
N GLU A 18 -9.40 -22.35 3.55
CA GLU A 18 -9.95 -23.67 3.31
C GLU A 18 -11.37 -23.57 2.75
N LEU A 19 -11.64 -24.30 1.67
CA LEU A 19 -12.93 -24.32 0.99
C LEU A 19 -13.61 -25.67 1.17
N ALA A 20 -14.94 -25.68 1.23
CA ALA A 20 -15.72 -26.89 1.39
C ALA A 20 -15.70 -27.77 0.12
N GLY A 21 -15.84 -29.08 0.32
CA GLY A 21 -15.87 -30.08 -0.75
C GLY A 21 -14.49 -30.36 -1.35
N ASP A 22 -14.42 -30.64 -2.64
CA ASP A 22 -13.17 -30.91 -3.36
C ASP A 22 -12.52 -29.64 -3.94
N ASN A 23 -12.87 -28.46 -3.40
CA ASN A 23 -12.30 -27.18 -3.86
C ASN A 23 -10.91 -26.98 -3.24
N PRO A 24 -9.89 -26.63 -4.04
CA PRO A 24 -8.57 -26.36 -3.49
C PRO A 24 -8.61 -25.11 -2.59
N PRO A 25 -7.79 -25.05 -1.53
CA PRO A 25 -7.70 -23.87 -0.70
C PRO A 25 -7.18 -22.67 -1.50
N VAL A 26 -7.58 -21.47 -1.11
CA VAL A 26 -7.12 -20.22 -1.72
C VAL A 26 -6.06 -19.59 -0.83
N ARG A 27 -4.86 -19.41 -1.37
CA ARG A 27 -3.77 -18.70 -0.69
C ARG A 27 -3.84 -17.22 -1.02
N LEU A 28 -3.91 -16.39 0.01
CA LEU A 28 -4.00 -14.94 -0.06
C LEU A 28 -2.74 -14.31 0.53
N TYR A 29 -2.35 -13.17 -0.05
CA TYR A 29 -1.29 -12.33 0.49
C TYR A 29 -1.71 -11.85 1.90
N ASP A 30 -0.81 -11.96 2.87
CA ASP A 30 -1.09 -11.64 4.27
C ASP A 30 -0.05 -10.68 4.81
N THR A 31 -0.53 -9.56 5.36
CA THR A 31 0.27 -8.48 5.94
C THR A 31 0.09 -8.38 7.45
N SER A 32 -0.74 -9.23 8.09
CA SER A 32 -1.10 -9.06 9.50
C SER A 32 0.07 -9.28 10.46
N GLY A 33 1.12 -9.96 9.99
CA GLY A 33 2.25 -10.39 10.81
C GLY A 33 1.87 -11.42 11.88
N PRO A 34 2.83 -11.83 12.73
CA PRO A 34 2.62 -12.87 13.73
C PRO A 34 1.83 -12.43 14.97
N GLY A 35 1.33 -11.18 15.00
CA GLY A 35 0.78 -10.52 16.18
C GLY A 35 1.88 -10.06 17.15
N SER A 36 1.66 -8.94 17.83
CA SER A 36 2.65 -8.35 18.74
C SER A 36 2.09 -8.11 20.14
N ASP A 37 2.94 -8.28 21.15
CA ASP A 37 2.75 -7.70 22.47
C ASP A 37 3.39 -6.29 22.47
N PRO A 38 2.62 -5.20 22.60
CA PRO A 38 3.13 -3.83 22.53
C PRO A 38 4.31 -3.52 23.46
N GLU A 39 4.41 -4.21 24.61
CA GLU A 39 5.49 -3.99 25.58
C GLU A 39 6.77 -4.76 25.25
N VAL A 40 6.66 -5.85 24.47
CA VAL A 40 7.78 -6.74 24.14
C VAL A 40 8.32 -6.49 22.73
N GLY A 41 7.44 -6.17 21.78
CA GLY A 41 7.75 -6.07 20.36
C GLY A 41 7.79 -7.44 19.65
N LEU A 42 8.02 -7.38 18.34
CA LEU A 42 8.08 -8.54 17.47
C LEU A 42 9.45 -9.23 17.52
N PRO A 43 9.51 -10.54 17.26
CA PRO A 43 10.79 -11.23 17.06
C PRO A 43 11.55 -10.62 15.86
N PRO A 44 12.87 -10.39 15.98
CA PRO A 44 13.68 -9.78 14.92
C PRO A 44 14.00 -10.81 13.82
N LEU A 45 13.01 -11.12 12.97
CA LEU A 45 13.06 -12.12 11.89
C LEU A 45 14.34 -12.06 11.05
N ARG A 46 14.72 -10.86 10.60
CA ARG A 46 15.83 -10.63 9.66
C ARG A 46 17.20 -10.55 10.33
N ALA A 47 17.28 -10.51 11.67
CA ALA A 47 18.55 -10.32 12.36
C ALA A 47 19.64 -11.34 11.93
N PRO A 48 19.34 -12.65 11.76
CA PRO A 48 20.32 -13.61 11.25
C PRO A 48 20.75 -13.33 9.80
N TRP A 49 19.87 -12.79 8.97
CA TRP A 49 20.15 -12.48 7.56
C TRP A 49 21.07 -11.27 7.45
N ILE A 50 20.75 -10.22 8.21
CA ILE A 50 21.54 -8.99 8.34
C ILE A 50 22.94 -9.33 8.85
N ALA A 51 23.06 -10.06 9.96
CA ALA A 51 24.35 -10.45 10.51
C ALA A 51 25.16 -11.35 9.55
N GLY A 52 24.48 -12.23 8.80
CA GLY A 52 25.11 -13.17 7.87
C GLY A 52 25.77 -12.52 6.65
N ARG A 53 25.43 -11.27 6.31
CA ARG A 53 26.03 -10.53 5.18
C ARG A 53 27.44 -10.02 5.48
N GLY A 54 27.76 -9.76 6.76
CA GLY A 54 29.07 -9.24 7.18
C GLY A 54 29.36 -7.79 6.72
N ASP A 55 28.32 -7.07 6.31
CA ASP A 55 28.32 -5.69 5.79
C ASP A 55 27.98 -4.64 6.85
N VAL A 56 27.37 -5.08 7.97
CA VAL A 56 27.04 -4.26 9.13
C VAL A 56 27.86 -4.70 10.35
N ALA A 57 28.25 -3.74 11.19
CA ALA A 57 28.95 -4.07 12.43
C ALA A 57 27.98 -4.77 13.39
N PRO A 58 28.41 -5.82 14.11
CA PRO A 58 27.64 -6.34 15.23
C PRO A 58 27.69 -5.31 16.36
N VAL A 59 26.67 -4.45 16.48
CA VAL A 59 26.60 -3.43 17.52
C VAL A 59 25.74 -3.92 18.69
N SER A 60 26.21 -3.64 19.90
CA SER A 60 25.43 -3.70 21.14
C SER A 60 24.43 -2.53 21.17
N GLY A 61 23.23 -2.72 20.61
CA GLY A 61 22.18 -1.69 20.45
C GLY A 61 21.91 -1.34 18.98
N PRO A 62 20.91 -0.47 18.67
CA PRO A 62 20.58 -0.08 17.29
C PRO A 62 21.83 0.28 16.49
N GLY A 63 21.96 -0.36 15.33
CA GLY A 63 23.21 -0.59 14.64
C GLY A 63 23.80 0.67 14.02
N THR A 64 25.08 0.92 14.33
CA THR A 64 25.94 1.82 13.56
C THR A 64 26.60 1.01 12.42
N PRO A 65 26.32 1.28 11.14
CA PRO A 65 26.91 0.57 10.00
C PRO A 65 28.44 0.76 9.92
N LEU A 66 29.16 -0.22 9.35
CA LEU A 66 30.61 -0.12 9.13
C LEU A 66 30.93 1.03 8.17
N ALA A 67 31.96 1.81 8.47
CA ALA A 67 32.39 2.91 7.62
C ALA A 67 32.74 2.39 6.20
N GLY A 68 32.12 2.98 5.18
CA GLY A 68 32.42 2.70 3.76
C GLY A 68 31.61 1.58 3.11
N VAL A 69 30.65 0.97 3.81
CA VAL A 69 29.75 -0.05 3.23
C VAL A 69 28.37 0.55 2.93
N ARG A 70 27.78 0.15 1.81
CA ARG A 70 26.41 0.53 1.40
C ARG A 70 25.55 -0.74 1.39
N PRO A 71 24.94 -1.15 2.52
CA PRO A 71 24.21 -2.42 2.64
C PRO A 71 22.83 -2.38 1.99
N THR A 72 22.66 -1.66 0.88
CA THR A 72 21.34 -1.43 0.27
C THR A 72 20.93 -2.55 -0.67
N GLN A 73 19.63 -2.88 -0.73
CA GLN A 73 19.14 -3.86 -1.72
C GLN A 73 19.49 -3.43 -3.15
N PHE A 74 19.50 -2.13 -3.44
CA PHE A 74 19.90 -1.59 -4.73
C PHE A 74 21.36 -1.89 -5.09
N ALA A 75 22.28 -1.68 -4.14
CA ALA A 75 23.70 -1.99 -4.33
C ALA A 75 23.91 -3.50 -4.53
N TYR A 76 23.24 -4.34 -3.73
CA TYR A 76 23.27 -5.80 -3.89
C TYR A 76 22.75 -6.24 -5.24
N ALA A 77 21.61 -5.73 -5.66
CA ALA A 77 20.98 -6.06 -6.93
C ALA A 77 21.91 -5.72 -8.11
N ARG A 78 22.52 -4.53 -8.12
CA ARG A 78 23.46 -4.10 -9.16
C ARG A 78 24.79 -4.87 -9.15
N ALA A 79 25.16 -5.43 -7.99
CA ALA A 79 26.30 -6.35 -7.88
C ALA A 79 25.97 -7.79 -8.32
N GLY A 80 24.73 -8.08 -8.74
CA GLY A 80 24.31 -9.41 -9.16
C GLY A 80 24.05 -10.36 -7.98
N ILE A 81 23.79 -9.82 -6.78
CA ILE A 81 23.58 -10.59 -5.55
C ILE A 81 22.07 -10.65 -5.26
N VAL A 82 21.55 -11.87 -5.08
CA VAL A 82 20.21 -12.12 -4.54
C VAL A 82 20.32 -12.23 -3.02
N THR A 83 19.65 -11.34 -2.29
CA THR A 83 19.61 -11.36 -0.82
C THR A 83 18.49 -12.27 -0.30
N ALA A 84 18.50 -12.57 1.00
CA ALA A 84 17.39 -13.30 1.64
C ALA A 84 16.08 -12.50 1.54
N GLU A 85 16.14 -11.17 1.64
CA GLU A 85 15.00 -10.29 1.43
C GLU A 85 14.44 -10.41 0.00
N MET A 86 15.30 -10.47 -1.02
CA MET A 86 14.86 -10.63 -2.41
C MET A 86 14.20 -12.00 -2.65
N GLU A 87 14.74 -13.06 -2.07
CA GLU A 87 14.10 -14.39 -2.13
C GLU A 87 12.76 -14.39 -1.39
N PHE A 88 12.68 -13.76 -0.21
CA PHE A 88 11.45 -13.67 0.56
C PHE A 88 10.32 -13.04 -0.24
N VAL A 89 10.57 -11.89 -0.85
CA VAL A 89 9.54 -11.20 -1.65
C VAL A 89 9.24 -11.93 -2.96
N ALA A 90 10.21 -12.65 -3.53
CA ALA A 90 9.98 -13.46 -4.73
C ALA A 90 8.96 -14.58 -4.48
N ILE A 91 9.12 -15.31 -3.35
CA ILE A 91 8.15 -16.31 -2.91
C ILE A 91 6.79 -15.66 -2.63
N ARG A 92 6.78 -14.49 -1.98
CA ARG A 92 5.56 -13.75 -1.61
C ARG A 92 4.76 -13.30 -2.83
N GLU A 93 5.44 -12.93 -3.91
CA GLU A 93 4.86 -12.50 -5.18
C GLU A 93 4.65 -13.65 -6.20
N GLY A 94 5.15 -14.86 -5.90
CA GLY A 94 5.06 -16.00 -6.80
C GLY A 94 5.93 -15.87 -8.06
N VAL A 95 7.12 -15.26 -7.94
CA VAL A 95 8.09 -15.07 -9.02
C VAL A 95 9.46 -15.62 -8.66
N GLU A 96 10.36 -15.70 -9.65
CA GLU A 96 11.76 -16.08 -9.42
C GLU A 96 12.55 -14.95 -8.72
N PRO A 97 13.48 -15.26 -7.79
CA PRO A 97 14.30 -14.25 -7.11
C PRO A 97 15.11 -13.36 -8.05
N GLU A 98 15.48 -13.88 -9.22
CA GLU A 98 16.21 -13.10 -10.22
C GLU A 98 15.36 -11.97 -10.82
N VAL A 99 14.04 -12.18 -10.96
CA VAL A 99 13.13 -11.12 -11.43
C VAL A 99 13.12 -9.95 -10.44
N VAL A 100 13.06 -10.26 -9.14
CA VAL A 100 13.14 -9.27 -8.06
C VAL A 100 14.45 -8.49 -8.14
N ARG A 101 15.58 -9.20 -8.24
CA ARG A 101 16.91 -8.59 -8.35
C ARG A 101 17.01 -7.67 -9.57
N GLU A 102 16.52 -8.10 -10.73
CA GLU A 102 16.56 -7.31 -11.96
C GLU A 102 15.74 -6.03 -11.88
N GLU A 103 14.53 -6.08 -11.31
CA GLU A 103 13.67 -4.90 -11.15
C GLU A 103 14.27 -3.90 -10.15
N ILE A 104 14.85 -4.38 -9.04
CA ILE A 104 15.58 -3.53 -8.08
C ILE A 104 16.83 -2.93 -8.73
N ALA A 105 17.63 -3.73 -9.43
CA ALA A 105 18.87 -3.26 -10.09
C ALA A 105 18.60 -2.19 -11.15
N ALA A 106 17.45 -2.27 -11.81
CA ALA A 106 17.00 -1.28 -12.78
C ALA A 106 16.33 -0.05 -12.14
N GLY A 107 16.13 -0.05 -10.82
CA GLY A 107 15.44 1.03 -10.11
C GLY A 107 13.93 1.08 -10.33
N ARG A 108 13.34 0.04 -10.93
CA ARG A 108 11.88 -0.07 -11.19
C ARG A 108 11.10 -0.73 -10.05
N ALA A 109 11.83 -1.22 -9.05
CA ALA A 109 11.27 -1.71 -7.80
C ALA A 109 12.15 -1.31 -6.62
N VAL A 110 11.53 -1.17 -5.45
CA VAL A 110 12.22 -0.97 -4.18
C VAL A 110 11.75 -2.00 -3.16
N LEU A 111 12.63 -2.28 -2.21
CA LEU A 111 12.41 -3.19 -1.09
C LEU A 111 12.86 -2.41 0.17
N PRO A 112 11.94 -1.61 0.77
CA PRO A 112 12.25 -0.81 1.96
C PRO A 112 12.54 -1.73 3.14
N ALA A 113 13.79 -1.78 3.58
CA ALA A 113 14.23 -2.80 4.52
C ALA A 113 15.45 -2.35 5.32
N ASN A 114 15.26 -1.31 6.13
CA ASN A 114 16.33 -0.75 6.94
C ASN A 114 17.00 -1.85 7.78
N VAL A 115 18.32 -1.82 7.86
CA VAL A 115 19.13 -2.78 8.61
C VAL A 115 18.82 -2.79 10.12
N ASN A 116 18.25 -1.70 10.64
CA ASN A 116 17.80 -1.55 12.02
C ASN A 116 16.32 -1.88 12.23
N HIS A 117 15.64 -2.43 11.23
CA HIS A 117 14.27 -2.93 11.34
C HIS A 117 14.22 -4.45 11.08
N PRO A 118 14.82 -5.26 11.96
CA PRO A 118 14.86 -6.70 11.76
C PRO A 118 13.50 -7.39 11.91
N GLU A 119 12.50 -6.71 12.47
CA GLU A 119 11.15 -7.25 12.70
C GLU A 119 10.31 -7.39 11.42
N ILE A 120 10.63 -6.67 10.33
CA ILE A 120 9.80 -6.71 9.12
C ILE A 120 9.81 -8.07 8.43
N GLU A 121 8.66 -8.42 7.89
CA GLU A 121 8.46 -9.42 6.84
C GLU A 121 8.59 -8.70 5.49
N PRO A 122 9.70 -8.87 4.74
CA PRO A 122 9.98 -8.08 3.54
C PRO A 122 8.84 -8.06 2.52
N MET A 123 8.70 -6.94 1.82
CA MET A 123 7.78 -6.74 0.71
C MET A 123 8.46 -5.90 -0.38
N ILE A 124 7.93 -5.97 -1.61
CA ILE A 124 8.47 -5.25 -2.77
C ILE A 124 7.44 -4.28 -3.34
N ILE A 125 7.90 -3.11 -3.77
CA ILE A 125 7.08 -2.07 -4.39
C ILE A 125 7.60 -1.83 -5.81
N GLY A 126 6.80 -2.16 -6.82
CA GLY A 126 7.12 -1.90 -8.22
C GLY A 126 5.96 -2.25 -9.15
N ALA A 127 5.89 -1.63 -10.33
CA ALA A 127 4.75 -1.76 -11.25
C ALA A 127 4.51 -3.21 -11.74
N ARG A 128 5.55 -4.04 -11.74
CA ARG A 128 5.52 -5.45 -12.15
C ARG A 128 4.88 -6.39 -11.12
N PHE A 129 4.80 -5.97 -9.86
CA PHE A 129 4.32 -6.77 -8.74
C PHE A 129 2.86 -6.43 -8.40
N LEU A 130 2.28 -7.11 -7.41
CA LEU A 130 0.96 -6.75 -6.87
C LEU A 130 0.97 -5.30 -6.35
N VAL A 131 -0.09 -4.55 -6.62
CA VAL A 131 -0.20 -3.15 -6.16
C VAL A 131 -0.28 -3.10 -4.64
N LYS A 132 0.55 -2.25 -4.02
CA LYS A 132 0.67 -2.13 -2.55
C LYS A 132 -0.20 -1.00 -2.01
N VAL A 133 -0.59 -1.10 -0.75
CA VAL A 133 -1.40 -0.09 -0.05
C VAL A 133 -0.67 0.37 1.21
N ASN A 134 -0.53 1.68 1.36
CA ASN A 134 -0.03 2.29 2.58
C ASN A 134 -1.18 2.81 3.46
N ALA A 135 -1.09 2.62 4.77
CA ALA A 135 -1.94 3.30 5.75
C ALA A 135 -1.16 4.36 6.55
N ASN A 136 -1.78 5.51 6.81
CA ASN A 136 -1.21 6.56 7.64
C ASN A 136 -1.77 6.48 9.05
N ILE A 137 -0.90 6.44 10.05
CA ILE A 137 -1.25 6.56 11.47
C ILE A 137 -0.45 7.71 12.08
N GLY A 138 -0.63 7.95 13.38
CA GLY A 138 0.17 8.90 14.11
C GLY A 138 -0.63 9.75 15.08
N THR A 139 0.08 10.29 16.07
CA THR A 139 -0.49 11.19 17.07
C THR A 139 -0.68 12.61 16.54
N SER A 140 -1.51 13.38 17.24
CA SER A 140 -1.65 14.82 17.02
C SER A 140 -1.34 15.59 18.30
N ALA A 141 -1.25 16.92 18.19
CA ALA A 141 -1.17 17.80 19.36
C ALA A 141 -2.38 17.68 20.31
N VAL A 142 -3.50 17.11 19.85
CA VAL A 142 -4.77 17.01 20.60
C VAL A 142 -5.00 15.62 21.19
N THR A 143 -4.46 14.57 20.56
CA THR A 143 -4.66 13.16 20.92
C THR A 143 -3.33 12.41 20.83
N SER A 144 -2.88 11.80 21.94
CA SER A 144 -1.57 11.13 21.99
C SER A 144 -1.59 9.95 22.97
N SER A 145 -1.75 8.74 22.44
CA SER A 145 -1.56 7.48 23.19
C SER A 145 -0.74 6.50 22.35
N ILE A 146 0.41 6.05 22.88
CA ILE A 146 1.28 5.08 22.19
C ILE A 146 0.53 3.77 21.94
N ALA A 147 -0.24 3.29 22.93
CA ALA A 147 -1.00 2.05 22.79
C ALA A 147 -2.07 2.15 21.70
N GLU A 148 -2.70 3.31 21.53
CA GLU A 148 -3.67 3.51 20.44
C GLU A 148 -3.00 3.52 19.06
N GLU A 149 -1.80 4.10 18.93
CA GLU A 149 -1.09 4.07 17.65
C GLU A 149 -0.58 2.66 17.29
N VAL A 150 -0.14 1.87 18.28
CA VAL A 150 0.22 0.46 18.06
C VAL A 150 -1.03 -0.39 17.72
N ASP A 151 -2.18 -0.11 18.33
CA ASP A 151 -3.45 -0.74 17.95
C ASP A 151 -3.86 -0.38 16.52
N LYS A 152 -3.73 0.89 16.12
CA LYS A 152 -3.99 1.32 14.74
C LYS A 152 -3.05 0.66 13.73
N LEU A 153 -1.76 0.51 14.06
CA LEU A 153 -0.80 -0.26 13.25
C LEU A 153 -1.31 -1.68 13.03
N THR A 154 -1.57 -2.40 14.12
CA THR A 154 -2.05 -3.79 14.09
C THR A 154 -3.37 -3.92 13.34
N TRP A 155 -4.25 -2.94 13.51
CA TRP A 155 -5.53 -2.89 12.85
C TRP A 155 -5.41 -2.66 11.34
N ALA A 156 -4.55 -1.73 10.92
CA ALA A 156 -4.32 -1.45 9.51
C ALA A 156 -3.69 -2.67 8.79
N THR A 157 -2.67 -3.28 9.37
CA THR A 157 -1.97 -4.42 8.77
C THR A 157 -2.84 -5.67 8.72
N ARG A 158 -3.70 -5.89 9.73
CA ARG A 158 -4.72 -6.96 9.72
C ARG A 158 -5.66 -6.86 8.52
N TRP A 159 -6.02 -5.65 8.10
CA TRP A 159 -6.95 -5.43 6.99
C TRP A 159 -6.27 -5.33 5.62
N GLY A 160 -4.93 -5.46 5.57
CA GLY A 160 -4.19 -5.57 4.32
C GLY A 160 -3.22 -4.44 4.02
N ALA A 161 -2.98 -3.50 4.93
CA ALA A 161 -1.97 -2.45 4.71
C ALA A 161 -0.58 -3.09 4.55
N ASP A 162 0.05 -2.85 3.40
CA ASP A 162 1.34 -3.42 3.01
C ASP A 162 2.52 -2.63 3.58
N THR A 163 2.32 -1.33 3.85
CA THR A 163 3.22 -0.45 4.60
C THR A 163 2.41 0.46 5.51
N VAL A 164 3.07 1.05 6.51
CA VAL A 164 2.44 2.05 7.38
C VAL A 164 3.35 3.26 7.52
N MET A 165 2.79 4.47 7.44
CA MET A 165 3.53 5.69 7.77
C MET A 165 3.14 6.21 9.15
N ASP A 166 4.15 6.49 9.97
CA ASP A 166 3.99 7.29 11.18
C ASP A 166 4.08 8.78 10.85
N LEU A 167 2.92 9.44 10.82
CA LEU A 167 2.78 10.87 10.60
C LEU A 167 2.57 11.64 11.91
N SER A 168 3.00 11.07 13.04
CA SER A 168 2.89 11.66 14.36
C SER A 168 3.44 13.09 14.42
N THR A 169 2.71 13.94 15.13
CA THR A 169 3.12 15.30 15.50
C THR A 169 3.03 15.51 17.01
N GLY A 170 3.63 16.59 17.52
CA GLY A 170 3.63 16.92 18.94
C GLY A 170 4.83 16.33 19.72
N LYS A 171 4.64 16.13 21.03
CA LYS A 171 5.77 16.00 21.98
C LYS A 171 6.43 14.63 22.06
N ARG A 172 5.75 13.55 21.66
CA ARG A 172 6.18 12.15 21.91
C ARG A 172 6.52 11.37 20.65
N ILE A 173 6.86 12.05 19.56
CA ILE A 173 7.09 11.43 18.24
C ILE A 173 8.11 10.29 18.34
N HIS A 174 9.26 10.51 18.99
CA HIS A 174 10.32 9.52 19.09
C HIS A 174 9.86 8.22 19.77
N GLU A 175 9.18 8.34 20.91
CA GLU A 175 8.73 7.22 21.74
C GLU A 175 7.57 6.46 21.09
N THR A 176 6.63 7.19 20.48
CA THR A 176 5.54 6.59 19.70
C THR A 176 6.11 5.78 18.54
N ARG A 177 7.05 6.36 17.78
CA ARG A 177 7.66 5.69 16.64
C ARG A 177 8.48 4.47 17.05
N GLU A 178 9.23 4.53 18.15
CA GLU A 178 9.97 3.37 18.65
C GLU A 178 9.01 2.20 18.91
N ALA A 179 7.89 2.46 19.56
CA ALA A 179 6.87 1.45 19.79
C ALA A 179 6.26 0.93 18.48
N ILE A 180 5.98 1.81 17.51
CA ILE A 180 5.45 1.41 16.19
C ILE A 180 6.45 0.48 15.47
N VAL A 181 7.71 0.91 15.33
CA VAL A 181 8.74 0.15 14.60
C VAL A 181 8.96 -1.22 15.24
N ARG A 182 9.15 -1.29 16.56
CA ARG A 182 9.37 -2.57 17.26
C ARG A 182 8.17 -3.52 17.20
N ASN A 183 6.98 -3.01 16.90
CA ASN A 183 5.74 -3.79 16.78
C ASN A 183 5.26 -3.98 15.32
N SER A 184 6.06 -3.58 14.33
CA SER A 184 5.66 -3.63 12.92
C SER A 184 6.29 -4.80 12.18
N ALA A 185 5.46 -5.64 11.58
CA ALA A 185 5.90 -6.65 10.60
C ALA A 185 5.98 -6.07 9.18
N VAL A 186 5.51 -4.84 8.96
CA VAL A 186 5.52 -4.17 7.65
C VAL A 186 6.49 -2.99 7.66
N PRO A 187 6.97 -2.53 6.49
CA PRO A 187 7.82 -1.35 6.43
C PRO A 187 7.16 -0.09 7.01
N ILE A 188 7.93 0.66 7.78
CA ILE A 188 7.52 1.93 8.39
C ILE A 188 8.10 3.12 7.63
N GLY A 189 7.22 4.01 7.20
CA GLY A 189 7.59 5.29 6.60
C GLY A 189 7.42 6.48 7.54
N THR A 190 8.14 7.57 7.28
CA THR A 190 7.98 8.84 8.00
C THR A 190 8.14 10.05 7.08
N VAL A 191 7.81 11.23 7.60
CA VAL A 191 8.18 12.52 7.00
C VAL A 191 9.12 13.25 7.97
N PRO A 192 10.46 13.14 7.83
CA PRO A 192 11.41 13.62 8.85
C PRO A 192 11.26 15.11 9.19
N ILE A 193 10.80 15.93 8.23
CA ILE A 193 10.59 17.37 8.44
C ILE A 193 9.54 17.66 9.53
N TYR A 194 8.59 16.76 9.81
CA TYR A 194 7.58 16.95 10.85
C TYR A 194 8.22 16.94 12.25
N GLN A 195 9.10 15.98 12.52
CA GLN A 195 9.83 15.94 13.78
C GLN A 195 10.88 17.06 13.86
N ALA A 196 11.56 17.37 12.74
CA ALA A 196 12.51 18.47 12.71
C ALA A 196 11.83 19.82 13.04
N LEU A 197 10.59 20.01 12.59
CA LEU A 197 9.79 21.20 12.89
C LEU A 197 9.42 21.30 14.37
N GLU A 198 9.10 20.18 15.03
CA GLU A 198 8.87 20.16 16.49
C GLU A 198 10.13 20.52 17.28
N LYS A 199 11.33 20.11 16.81
CA LYS A 199 12.61 20.47 17.44
C LYS A 199 12.90 21.98 17.41
N VAL A 200 12.18 22.74 16.58
CA VAL A 200 12.28 24.20 16.47
C VAL A 200 10.99 24.92 16.88
N ASP A 201 10.19 24.29 17.75
CA ASP A 201 8.95 24.83 18.31
C ASP A 201 7.92 25.24 17.26
N GLY A 202 7.84 24.51 16.14
CA GLY A 202 6.86 24.78 15.09
C GLY A 202 7.24 25.91 14.13
N ASP A 203 8.42 26.53 14.28
CA ASP A 203 8.84 27.65 13.45
C ASP A 203 9.64 27.16 12.24
N PRO A 204 9.05 27.14 11.02
CA PRO A 204 9.73 26.63 9.84
C PRO A 204 11.00 27.44 9.53
N VAL A 205 11.07 28.73 9.87
CA VAL A 205 12.23 29.59 9.56
C VAL A 205 13.48 29.17 10.33
N LYS A 206 13.32 28.54 11.49
CA LYS A 206 14.43 28.08 12.33
C LYS A 206 15.01 26.73 11.91
N LEU A 207 14.41 26.05 10.94
CA LEU A 207 14.96 24.80 10.41
C LEU A 207 16.33 25.04 9.78
N THR A 208 17.25 24.12 10.03
CA THR A 208 18.56 24.08 9.37
C THR A 208 18.84 22.67 8.86
N TRP A 209 19.83 22.54 7.98
CA TRP A 209 20.30 21.25 7.51
C TRP A 209 20.71 20.35 8.68
N GLU A 210 21.42 20.86 9.69
CA GLU A 210 21.89 20.08 10.83
C GLU A 210 20.74 19.48 11.63
N ILE A 211 19.69 20.25 11.90
CA ILE A 211 18.50 19.76 12.64
C ILE A 211 17.80 18.66 11.84
N PHE A 212 17.66 18.84 10.53
CA PHE A 212 17.05 17.83 9.67
C PHE A 212 17.91 16.57 9.57
N ARG A 213 19.21 16.73 9.31
CA ARG A 213 20.20 15.65 9.24
C ARG A 213 20.20 14.80 10.50
N ASP A 214 20.27 15.43 11.67
CA ASP A 214 20.27 14.73 12.95
C ASP A 214 18.93 14.00 13.18
N THR A 215 17.82 14.54 12.68
CA THR A 215 16.50 13.89 12.72
C THR A 215 16.43 12.68 11.78
N VAL A 216 17.01 12.75 10.58
CA VAL A 216 17.10 11.62 9.66
C VAL A 216 17.94 10.49 10.27
N ILE A 217 19.09 10.81 10.85
CA ILE A 217 19.96 9.81 11.51
C ILE A 217 19.22 9.14 12.66
N GLU A 218 18.59 9.93 13.53
CA GLU A 218 17.78 9.42 14.65
C GLU A 218 16.73 8.41 14.17
N GLN A 219 15.99 8.73 13.10
CA GLN A 219 14.96 7.85 12.55
C GLN A 219 15.52 6.61 11.87
N ALA A 220 16.65 6.74 11.16
CA ALA A 220 17.33 5.63 10.52
C ALA A 220 17.89 4.63 11.56
N GLU A 221 18.36 5.13 12.70
CA GLU A 221 18.82 4.30 13.84
C GLU A 221 17.67 3.54 14.51
N GLN A 222 16.46 4.11 14.56
CA GLN A 222 15.29 3.40 15.08
C GLN A 222 14.83 2.25 14.17
N GLY A 223 15.02 2.38 12.85
CA GLY A 223 14.58 1.38 11.87
C GLY A 223 13.49 1.88 10.91
N VAL A 224 13.37 3.19 10.67
CA VAL A 224 12.46 3.67 9.61
C VAL A 224 12.94 3.18 8.25
N ASP A 225 12.08 2.55 7.45
CA ASP A 225 12.44 1.90 6.18
C ASP A 225 12.45 2.83 4.98
N TYR A 226 11.59 3.85 5.00
CA TYR A 226 11.56 4.86 3.96
C TYR A 226 11.17 6.24 4.50
N MET A 227 11.64 7.29 3.82
CA MET A 227 11.43 8.67 4.27
C MET A 227 10.91 9.52 3.13
N THR A 228 9.81 10.21 3.39
CA THR A 228 9.26 11.24 2.50
C THR A 228 10.07 12.52 2.61
N VAL A 229 10.79 12.87 1.55
CA VAL A 229 11.68 14.03 1.50
C VAL A 229 11.22 14.98 0.39
N HIS A 230 10.86 16.21 0.76
CA HIS A 230 10.32 17.23 -0.13
C HIS A 230 11.46 18.07 -0.77
N ALA A 231 12.45 17.40 -1.35
CA ALA A 231 13.59 18.03 -1.99
C ALA A 231 13.27 18.63 -3.37
N GLY A 232 12.11 18.31 -3.95
CA GLY A 232 11.65 18.88 -5.22
C GLY A 232 10.98 20.25 -5.12
N VAL A 233 10.69 20.74 -3.91
CA VAL A 233 10.09 22.07 -3.68
C VAL A 233 11.17 23.13 -3.79
N LEU A 234 11.47 23.56 -5.00
CA LEU A 234 12.49 24.58 -5.24
C LEU A 234 11.93 26.00 -5.07
N LEU A 235 12.78 26.93 -4.64
CA LEU A 235 12.44 28.36 -4.52
C LEU A 235 11.76 28.93 -5.78
N PRO A 236 12.26 28.74 -7.02
CA PRO A 236 11.60 29.24 -8.23
C PRO A 236 10.24 28.60 -8.52
N TYR A 237 9.90 27.47 -7.88
CA TYR A 237 8.61 26.79 -8.10
C TYR A 237 7.51 27.31 -7.19
N VAL A 238 7.84 27.88 -6.02
CA VAL A 238 6.85 28.43 -5.08
C VAL A 238 5.91 29.45 -5.73
N PRO A 239 6.40 30.42 -6.56
CA PRO A 239 5.51 31.35 -7.26
C PRO A 239 4.54 30.72 -8.26
N LEU A 240 4.83 29.50 -8.76
CA LEU A 240 3.94 28.81 -9.70
C LEU A 240 2.61 28.39 -9.06
N ALA A 241 2.58 28.29 -7.72
CA ALA A 241 1.38 27.93 -6.97
C ALA A 241 0.50 29.14 -6.58
N VAL A 242 0.89 30.39 -6.92
CA VAL A 242 0.19 31.61 -6.48
C VAL A 242 -1.24 31.68 -7.00
N ASP A 243 -1.48 31.23 -8.24
CA ASP A 243 -2.79 31.29 -8.89
C ASP A 243 -3.64 30.02 -8.70
N ARG A 244 -3.17 29.06 -7.88
CA ARG A 244 -3.93 27.84 -7.56
C ARG A 244 -5.17 28.14 -6.73
N VAL A 245 -6.20 27.32 -6.91
CA VAL A 245 -7.44 27.38 -6.11
C VAL A 245 -7.17 26.99 -4.67
N THR A 246 -6.41 25.92 -4.42
CA THR A 246 -6.11 25.44 -3.05
C THR A 246 -4.64 25.59 -2.66
N GLY A 247 -3.82 26.20 -3.50
CA GLY A 247 -2.42 26.53 -3.18
C GLY A 247 -1.54 25.29 -3.00
N ILE A 248 -0.69 25.33 -1.97
CA ILE A 248 0.19 24.23 -1.56
C ILE A 248 -0.50 23.47 -0.42
N VAL A 249 -0.96 22.25 -0.69
CA VAL A 249 -1.68 21.42 0.29
C VAL A 249 -0.82 20.37 0.98
N SER A 250 0.40 20.13 0.50
CA SER A 250 1.36 19.29 1.21
C SER A 250 1.83 20.01 2.48
N ARG A 251 1.69 19.38 3.64
CA ARG A 251 2.25 19.91 4.89
C ARG A 251 3.78 20.03 4.80
N GLY A 252 4.47 18.99 4.32
CA GLY A 252 5.93 19.04 4.15
C GLY A 252 6.34 20.07 3.10
N GLY A 253 5.61 20.15 1.99
CA GLY A 253 5.86 21.13 0.94
C GLY A 253 5.66 22.58 1.38
N SER A 254 4.60 22.86 2.15
CA SER A 254 4.34 24.21 2.68
C SER A 254 5.37 24.64 3.73
N ILE A 255 5.89 23.72 4.55
CA ILE A 255 7.02 23.99 5.46
C ILE A 255 8.25 24.43 4.66
N MET A 256 8.59 23.69 3.61
CA MET A 256 9.75 24.01 2.77
C MET A 256 9.56 25.31 1.97
N ALA A 257 8.36 25.56 1.46
CA ALA A 257 8.04 26.82 0.78
C ALA A 257 8.17 28.01 1.73
N ALA A 258 7.68 27.91 2.97
CA ALA A 258 7.81 28.96 3.99
C ALA A 258 9.28 29.22 4.35
N TRP A 259 10.09 28.16 4.51
CA TRP A 259 11.53 28.29 4.74
C TRP A 259 12.24 28.99 3.58
N CYS A 260 11.98 28.56 2.33
CA CYS A 260 12.59 29.15 1.13
C CYS A 260 12.23 30.64 1.00
N LEU A 261 10.97 31.02 1.25
CA LEU A 261 10.53 32.41 1.19
C LEU A 261 11.15 33.28 2.28
N ALA A 262 11.29 32.76 3.51
CA ALA A 262 11.84 33.51 4.63
C ALA A 262 13.34 33.81 4.47
N HIS A 263 14.10 32.85 3.94
CA HIS A 263 15.54 32.99 3.73
C HIS A 263 15.91 33.51 2.34
N HIS A 264 15.00 33.41 1.38
CA HIS A 264 15.23 33.68 -0.05
C HIS A 264 16.44 32.92 -0.61
N THR A 265 16.58 31.66 -0.17
CA THR A 265 17.62 30.72 -0.57
C THR A 265 16.99 29.43 -1.06
N GLU A 266 17.73 28.67 -1.87
CA GLU A 266 17.26 27.37 -2.35
C GLU A 266 17.07 26.37 -1.21
N ASN A 267 16.09 25.48 -1.39
CA ASN A 267 15.72 24.40 -0.49
C ASN A 267 16.97 23.65 0.03
N PHE A 268 17.17 23.64 1.34
CA PHE A 268 18.34 22.99 1.94
C PHE A 268 18.33 21.46 1.77
N LEU A 269 17.16 20.84 1.56
CA LEU A 269 17.05 19.41 1.25
C LEU A 269 17.57 19.10 -0.16
N TYR A 270 17.33 20.01 -1.12
CA TYR A 270 17.86 19.91 -2.47
C TYR A 270 19.38 20.14 -2.49
N THR A 271 19.85 21.21 -1.86
CA THR A 271 21.27 21.58 -1.89
C THR A 271 22.18 20.63 -1.11
N ASN A 272 21.67 19.90 -0.11
CA ASN A 272 22.40 18.88 0.64
C ASN A 272 21.99 17.44 0.24
N PHE A 273 21.33 17.25 -0.90
CA PHE A 273 20.76 15.96 -1.27
C PHE A 273 21.80 14.83 -1.38
N ALA A 274 23.02 15.13 -1.85
CA ALA A 274 24.11 14.14 -1.92
C ALA A 274 24.54 13.65 -0.51
N GLU A 275 24.66 14.55 0.46
CA GLU A 275 24.95 14.18 1.86
C GLU A 275 23.81 13.35 2.45
N LEU A 276 22.56 13.72 2.14
CA LEU A 276 21.39 12.93 2.55
C LEU A 276 21.44 11.50 2.00
N CYS A 277 21.81 11.35 0.72
CA CYS A 277 21.97 10.03 0.10
C CYS A 277 23.04 9.19 0.81
N GLU A 278 24.17 9.80 1.20
CA GLU A 278 25.21 9.09 1.96
C GLU A 278 24.73 8.61 3.33
N ILE A 279 23.81 9.34 3.96
CA ILE A 279 23.20 8.93 5.23
C ILE A 279 22.26 7.76 5.00
N LEU A 280 21.29 7.89 4.09
CA LEU A 280 20.29 6.84 3.85
C LEU A 280 20.92 5.53 3.36
N ALA A 281 21.96 5.62 2.52
CA ALA A 281 22.71 4.47 2.01
C ALA A 281 23.36 3.61 3.10
N ARG A 282 23.69 4.20 4.27
CA ARG A 282 24.30 3.45 5.39
C ARG A 282 23.32 2.48 6.03
N TYR A 283 22.04 2.81 6.02
CA TYR A 283 21.01 2.09 6.76
C TYR A 283 20.04 1.31 5.85
N ASP A 284 20.15 1.43 4.52
CA ASP A 284 19.18 0.94 3.54
C ASP A 284 17.78 1.57 3.69
N VAL A 285 17.76 2.88 3.94
CA VAL A 285 16.51 3.66 3.94
C VAL A 285 16.18 4.06 2.50
N THR A 286 14.95 3.74 2.08
CA THR A 286 14.44 4.10 0.75
C THR A 286 13.99 5.56 0.72
N PHE A 287 14.33 6.29 -0.35
CA PHE A 287 13.71 7.59 -0.60
C PHE A 287 12.27 7.40 -1.06
N SER A 288 11.35 8.10 -0.40
CA SER A 288 10.08 8.49 -0.98
C SER A 288 10.21 9.96 -1.36
N LEU A 289 10.42 10.27 -2.65
CA LEU A 289 10.60 11.65 -3.08
C LEU A 289 9.24 12.35 -3.08
N GLY A 290 9.04 13.26 -2.12
CA GLY A 290 7.75 13.83 -1.79
C GLY A 290 7.20 14.81 -2.83
N ASP A 291 5.88 14.84 -2.95
CA ASP A 291 5.12 15.67 -3.88
C ASP A 291 4.63 16.97 -3.22
N GLY A 292 5.58 17.81 -2.79
CA GLY A 292 5.31 19.03 -2.05
C GLY A 292 4.40 20.03 -2.76
N LEU A 293 4.34 20.00 -4.08
CA LEU A 293 3.50 20.80 -4.95
C LEU A 293 2.37 19.98 -5.60
N ARG A 294 1.94 18.86 -5.01
CA ARG A 294 0.75 18.13 -5.50
C ARG A 294 -0.51 19.00 -5.51
N PRO A 295 -1.48 18.71 -6.40
CA PRO A 295 -2.76 19.41 -6.46
C PRO A 295 -3.67 19.01 -5.30
N GLY A 296 -4.29 20.00 -4.64
CA GLY A 296 -5.30 19.81 -3.59
C GLY A 296 -6.73 20.08 -4.05
N SER A 297 -6.93 20.26 -5.35
CA SER A 297 -8.24 20.36 -5.99
C SER A 297 -8.13 19.87 -7.43
N ILE A 298 -9.24 19.44 -8.02
CA ILE A 298 -9.25 19.03 -9.44
C ILE A 298 -8.90 20.18 -10.40
N ALA A 299 -9.06 21.43 -9.95
CA ALA A 299 -8.74 22.63 -10.72
C ALA A 299 -7.22 22.81 -10.89
N ASP A 300 -6.45 22.47 -9.84
CA ASP A 300 -4.99 22.64 -9.80
C ASP A 300 -4.24 21.44 -10.41
N ALA A 301 -4.96 20.38 -10.78
CA ALA A 301 -4.38 19.16 -11.31
C ALA A 301 -3.64 19.37 -12.64
N ASN A 302 -2.43 18.83 -12.72
CA ASN A 302 -1.52 18.84 -13.87
C ASN A 302 -1.03 20.25 -14.25
N ASP A 303 -0.91 21.13 -13.26
CA ASP A 303 -0.41 22.48 -13.48
C ASP A 303 1.13 22.54 -13.59
N ALA A 304 1.64 23.76 -13.81
CA ALA A 304 3.07 23.99 -13.98
C ALA A 304 3.87 23.69 -12.70
N ALA A 305 3.33 23.99 -11.51
CA ALA A 305 4.01 23.76 -10.24
C ALA A 305 4.21 22.26 -9.99
N GLN A 306 3.16 21.45 -10.19
CA GLN A 306 3.21 20.00 -10.02
C GLN A 306 4.25 19.36 -10.95
N PHE A 307 4.21 19.67 -12.24
CA PHE A 307 5.13 19.04 -13.20
C PHE A 307 6.55 19.62 -13.16
N ALA A 308 6.74 20.83 -12.65
CA ALA A 308 8.08 21.35 -12.36
C ALA A 308 8.75 20.52 -11.26
N GLU A 309 8.04 20.26 -10.16
CA GLU A 309 8.54 19.38 -9.10
C GLU A 309 8.83 17.97 -9.62
N LEU A 310 7.89 17.35 -10.35
CA LEU A 310 8.08 15.99 -10.89
C LEU A 310 9.36 15.84 -11.73
N ARG A 311 9.69 16.84 -12.56
CA ARG A 311 10.95 16.85 -13.32
C ARG A 311 12.18 16.86 -12.41
N THR A 312 12.15 17.68 -11.35
CA THR A 312 13.22 17.70 -10.34
C THR A 312 13.30 16.37 -9.58
N LEU A 313 12.17 15.70 -9.29
CA LEU A 313 12.22 14.38 -8.66
C LEU A 313 12.89 13.34 -9.56
N GLY A 314 12.70 13.43 -10.89
CA GLY A 314 13.43 12.61 -11.86
C GLY A 314 14.94 12.82 -11.82
N GLU A 315 15.40 14.08 -11.76
CA GLU A 315 16.81 14.41 -11.56
C GLU A 315 17.37 13.81 -10.26
N LEU A 316 16.68 14.05 -9.13
CA LEU A 316 17.09 13.57 -7.81
C LEU A 316 17.10 12.04 -7.72
N THR A 317 16.24 11.35 -8.47
CA THR A 317 16.25 9.88 -8.59
C THR A 317 17.60 9.38 -9.10
N HIS A 318 18.15 10.01 -10.15
CA HIS A 318 19.44 9.63 -10.69
C HIS A 318 20.58 9.88 -9.71
N VAL A 319 20.55 11.03 -9.01
CA VAL A 319 21.54 11.32 -7.96
C VAL A 319 21.49 10.25 -6.86
N ALA A 320 20.31 9.88 -6.38
CA ALA A 320 20.16 8.83 -5.37
C ALA A 320 20.66 7.47 -5.86
N TRP A 321 20.39 7.09 -7.12
CA TRP A 321 20.89 5.84 -7.71
C TRP A 321 22.42 5.80 -7.86
N GLU A 322 23.07 6.93 -8.13
CA GLU A 322 24.55 7.03 -8.13
C GLU A 322 25.13 6.78 -6.73
N HIS A 323 24.40 7.17 -5.69
CA HIS A 323 24.75 6.90 -4.30
C HIS A 323 24.31 5.49 -3.82
N GLY A 324 23.61 4.74 -4.66
CA GLY A 324 23.16 3.38 -4.36
C GLY A 324 21.93 3.33 -3.45
N VAL A 325 21.12 4.39 -3.41
CA VAL A 325 19.90 4.47 -2.59
C VAL A 325 18.68 4.09 -3.41
N GLN A 326 17.77 3.34 -2.81
CA GLN A 326 16.47 2.97 -3.38
C GLN A 326 15.56 4.20 -3.47
N VAL A 327 14.75 4.32 -4.53
CA VAL A 327 13.88 5.49 -4.74
C VAL A 327 12.50 5.06 -5.22
N MET A 328 11.47 5.62 -4.60
CA MET A 328 10.11 5.72 -5.14
C MET A 328 9.69 7.20 -5.19
N ILE A 329 8.75 7.52 -6.06
CA ILE A 329 8.27 8.88 -6.33
C ILE A 329 6.87 9.03 -5.76
N GLU A 330 6.63 10.10 -4.99
CA GLU A 330 5.28 10.45 -4.59
C GLU A 330 4.55 11.22 -5.71
N GLY A 331 3.24 11.04 -5.76
CA GLY A 331 2.39 11.56 -6.81
C GLY A 331 1.02 12.00 -6.33
N PRO A 332 0.26 12.62 -7.24
CA PRO A 332 -0.71 13.67 -6.95
C PRO A 332 -1.85 13.27 -6.00
N GLY A 333 -2.51 14.28 -5.44
CA GLY A 333 -3.69 14.15 -4.59
C GLY A 333 -5.01 14.21 -5.36
N HIS A 334 -5.39 15.39 -5.86
CA HIS A 334 -6.70 15.58 -6.52
C HIS A 334 -6.54 15.66 -8.03
N VAL A 335 -7.07 14.69 -8.78
CA VAL A 335 -6.91 14.60 -10.24
C VAL A 335 -8.19 14.04 -10.87
N PRO A 336 -8.87 14.79 -11.76
CA PRO A 336 -10.04 14.28 -12.45
C PRO A 336 -9.64 13.16 -13.43
N MET A 337 -10.50 12.16 -13.61
CA MET A 337 -10.18 10.91 -14.31
C MET A 337 -9.48 11.07 -15.68
N HIS A 338 -9.87 12.05 -16.48
CA HIS A 338 -9.28 12.30 -17.82
C HIS A 338 -7.82 12.77 -17.80
N LYS A 339 -7.31 13.20 -16.63
CA LYS A 339 -5.92 13.65 -16.42
C LYS A 339 -5.02 12.60 -15.77
N ILE A 340 -5.58 11.51 -15.26
CA ILE A 340 -4.82 10.50 -14.50
C ILE A 340 -3.71 9.87 -15.34
N LYS A 341 -4.02 9.49 -16.59
CA LYS A 341 -3.06 8.80 -17.46
C LYS A 341 -1.80 9.63 -17.74
N GLU A 342 -1.96 10.93 -17.95
CA GLU A 342 -0.84 11.85 -18.20
C GLU A 342 0.14 11.88 -17.01
N ASN A 343 -0.36 11.81 -15.78
CA ASN A 343 0.48 11.79 -14.58
C ASN A 343 1.41 10.56 -14.57
N VAL A 344 0.86 9.38 -14.88
CA VAL A 344 1.64 8.14 -14.90
C VAL A 344 2.63 8.15 -16.06
N ASP A 345 2.21 8.59 -17.25
CA ASP A 345 3.10 8.65 -18.42
C ASP A 345 4.30 9.57 -18.18
N LEU A 346 4.04 10.77 -17.66
CA LEU A 346 5.11 11.71 -17.34
C LEU A 346 6.00 11.20 -16.20
N GLN A 347 5.44 10.56 -15.17
CA GLN A 347 6.27 10.03 -14.09
C GLN A 347 7.17 8.89 -14.59
N GLN A 348 6.66 7.98 -15.42
CA GLN A 348 7.45 6.88 -15.97
C GLN A 348 8.56 7.40 -16.89
N GLU A 349 8.27 8.40 -17.72
CA GLU A 349 9.26 9.05 -18.60
C GLU A 349 10.32 9.82 -17.80
N LEU A 350 9.91 10.73 -16.92
CA LEU A 350 10.80 11.67 -16.24
C LEU A 350 11.59 11.01 -15.11
N CYS A 351 11.01 10.02 -14.42
CA CYS A 351 11.63 9.35 -13.28
C CYS A 351 12.17 7.94 -13.64
N SER A 352 12.35 7.66 -14.94
CA SER A 352 12.98 6.43 -15.44
C SER A 352 12.35 5.14 -14.91
N GLY A 353 11.02 5.13 -14.80
CA GLY A 353 10.26 3.98 -14.33
C GLY A 353 10.42 3.64 -12.84
N ALA A 354 10.96 4.57 -12.02
CA ALA A 354 10.95 4.41 -10.57
C ALA A 354 9.53 4.15 -10.05
N PRO A 355 9.34 3.34 -8.99
CA PRO A 355 8.02 3.06 -8.44
C PRO A 355 7.26 4.34 -8.10
N PHE A 356 5.99 4.40 -8.51
CA PHE A 356 5.11 5.53 -8.23
C PHE A 356 4.25 5.22 -7.00
N TYR A 357 4.12 6.20 -6.10
CA TYR A 357 3.38 6.13 -4.84
C TYR A 357 2.39 7.30 -4.78
N THR A 358 1.08 7.05 -4.82
CA THR A 358 0.09 8.14 -5.02
C THR A 358 -0.95 8.24 -3.92
N LEU A 359 -1.34 9.45 -3.52
CA LEU A 359 -2.44 9.71 -2.58
C LEU A 359 -3.78 9.74 -3.30
N GLY A 360 -4.41 8.58 -3.46
CA GLY A 360 -5.56 8.41 -4.35
C GLY A 360 -5.14 8.18 -5.80
N PRO A 361 -5.49 9.06 -6.76
CA PRO A 361 -6.00 10.42 -6.54
C PRO A 361 -7.51 10.55 -6.33
N LEU A 362 -7.95 11.59 -5.63
CA LEU A 362 -9.35 12.00 -5.53
C LEU A 362 -9.84 12.49 -6.90
N THR A 363 -10.87 11.83 -7.43
CA THR A 363 -11.41 12.15 -8.77
C THR A 363 -12.38 13.32 -8.80
N THR A 364 -12.85 13.76 -7.63
CA THR A 364 -13.78 14.88 -7.45
C THR A 364 -13.68 15.42 -6.02
N ASP A 365 -13.94 16.73 -5.86
CA ASP A 365 -13.81 17.45 -4.58
C ASP A 365 -15.15 17.61 -3.84
N ILE A 366 -16.24 17.11 -4.41
CA ILE A 366 -17.60 17.46 -3.95
C ILE A 366 -18.17 16.53 -2.87
N ALA A 367 -17.43 15.51 -2.44
CA ALA A 367 -17.92 14.49 -1.52
C ALA A 367 -17.04 14.25 -0.27
N PRO A 368 -16.73 15.29 0.53
CA PRO A 368 -16.17 15.09 1.87
C PRO A 368 -17.01 14.07 2.67
N ALA A 369 -16.38 13.33 3.59
CA ALA A 369 -16.88 12.12 4.25
C ALA A 369 -16.86 10.84 3.40
N TYR A 370 -16.68 10.97 2.08
CA TYR A 370 -16.62 9.86 1.13
C TYR A 370 -15.35 9.88 0.29
N ASP A 371 -14.30 10.56 0.77
CA ASP A 371 -13.05 10.72 0.02
C ASP A 371 -12.33 9.39 -0.22
N HIS A 372 -12.47 8.42 0.70
CA HIS A 372 -12.05 7.03 0.47
C HIS A 372 -12.67 6.41 -0.79
N ILE A 373 -13.89 6.80 -1.19
CA ILE A 373 -14.56 6.34 -2.42
C ILE A 373 -14.11 7.17 -3.62
N THR A 374 -14.13 8.50 -3.51
CA THR A 374 -13.73 9.39 -4.63
C THR A 374 -12.29 9.12 -5.06
N SER A 375 -11.43 8.80 -4.10
CA SER A 375 -10.04 8.42 -4.31
C SER A 375 -9.86 6.98 -4.74
N ALA A 376 -10.64 6.01 -4.24
CA ALA A 376 -10.54 4.62 -4.70
C ALA A 376 -10.77 4.48 -6.22
N ILE A 377 -11.64 5.31 -6.81
CA ILE A 377 -11.84 5.38 -8.26
C ILE A 377 -10.52 5.76 -8.95
N GLY A 378 -9.88 6.84 -8.50
CA GLY A 378 -8.62 7.30 -9.08
C GLY A 378 -7.47 6.35 -8.79
N ALA A 379 -7.43 5.76 -7.60
CA ALA A 379 -6.41 4.81 -7.15
C ALA A 379 -6.43 3.52 -7.99
N ALA A 380 -7.61 2.99 -8.31
CA ALA A 380 -7.73 1.85 -9.22
C ALA A 380 -7.28 2.23 -10.64
N MET A 381 -7.66 3.42 -11.13
CA MET A 381 -7.26 3.89 -12.46
C MET A 381 -5.75 4.15 -12.57
N ILE A 382 -5.14 4.77 -11.57
CA ILE A 382 -3.72 5.09 -11.60
C ILE A 382 -2.88 3.82 -11.37
N GLY A 383 -3.36 2.92 -10.50
CA GLY A 383 -2.80 1.57 -10.30
C GLY A 383 -2.80 0.76 -11.60
N MET A 384 -3.91 0.70 -12.35
CA MET A 384 -3.95 -0.06 -13.61
C MET A 384 -3.00 0.51 -14.68
N PHE A 385 -2.62 1.78 -14.58
CA PHE A 385 -1.68 2.41 -15.50
C PHE A 385 -0.20 2.20 -15.11
N GLY A 386 0.08 1.69 -13.91
CA GLY A 386 1.45 1.34 -13.49
C GLY A 386 1.90 1.90 -12.14
N THR A 387 1.02 2.54 -11.36
CA THR A 387 1.37 2.93 -9.99
C THR A 387 1.65 1.70 -9.12
N ALA A 388 2.73 1.75 -8.34
CA ALA A 388 3.22 0.63 -7.57
C ALA A 388 2.62 0.55 -6.16
N MET A 389 2.40 1.71 -5.53
CA MET A 389 1.82 1.80 -4.19
C MET A 389 0.77 2.91 -4.12
N LEU A 390 -0.29 2.68 -3.35
CA LEU A 390 -1.41 3.59 -3.18
C LEU A 390 -1.47 4.01 -1.71
N CYS A 391 -1.28 5.29 -1.42
CA CYS A 391 -1.56 5.83 -0.10
C CYS A 391 -3.07 5.90 0.05
N TYR A 392 -3.59 5.23 1.08
CA TYR A 392 -5.00 5.26 1.33
C TYR A 392 -5.50 6.67 1.65
N VAL A 393 -6.81 6.84 1.56
CA VAL A 393 -7.52 8.05 1.98
C VAL A 393 -8.67 7.56 2.84
N THR A 394 -8.82 8.17 4.01
CA THR A 394 -9.87 7.76 4.94
C THR A 394 -11.18 8.48 4.63
N PRO A 395 -12.33 8.01 5.15
CA PRO A 395 -13.58 8.77 5.07
C PRO A 395 -13.44 10.21 5.60
N LYS A 396 -12.62 10.42 6.63
CA LYS A 396 -12.45 11.71 7.31
C LYS A 396 -11.32 12.59 6.78
N GLU A 397 -10.68 12.28 5.65
CA GLU A 397 -9.50 13.00 5.12
C GLU A 397 -9.59 14.54 5.27
N HIS A 398 -10.66 15.15 4.75
CA HIS A 398 -10.88 16.59 4.78
C HIS A 398 -11.68 17.09 5.99
N LEU A 399 -11.94 16.24 6.99
CA LEU A 399 -12.86 16.50 8.09
C LEU A 399 -12.23 16.33 9.48
N GLY A 400 -11.25 15.43 9.64
CA GLY A 400 -10.62 15.21 10.94
C GLY A 400 -9.73 13.97 10.98
N LEU A 401 -9.21 13.68 12.17
CA LEU A 401 -8.38 12.49 12.38
C LEU A 401 -9.23 11.22 12.27
N PRO A 402 -8.74 10.18 11.58
CA PRO A 402 -9.44 8.92 11.46
C PRO A 402 -9.43 8.16 12.79
N ASP A 403 -10.59 7.58 13.13
CA ASP A 403 -10.68 6.56 14.17
C ASP A 403 -10.40 5.17 13.59
N ARG A 404 -10.54 4.14 14.43
CA ARG A 404 -10.27 2.75 14.06
C ARG A 404 -11.15 2.26 12.91
N ASP A 405 -12.42 2.66 12.85
CA ASP A 405 -13.33 2.23 11.80
C ASP A 405 -13.03 2.96 10.48
N ASP A 406 -12.64 4.24 10.55
CA ASP A 406 -12.17 5.00 9.39
C ASP A 406 -10.91 4.38 8.77
N VAL A 407 -9.97 3.91 9.61
CA VAL A 407 -8.76 3.21 9.15
C VAL A 407 -9.14 1.94 8.40
N LYS A 408 -10.03 1.10 8.96
CA LYS A 408 -10.52 -0.11 8.28
C LYS A 408 -11.19 0.25 6.95
N ALA A 409 -12.07 1.25 6.94
CA ALA A 409 -12.78 1.67 5.73
C ALA A 409 -11.82 2.13 4.62
N GLY A 410 -10.80 2.92 4.97
CA GLY A 410 -9.74 3.33 4.06
C GLY A 410 -8.94 2.15 3.51
N VAL A 411 -8.48 1.24 4.38
CA VAL A 411 -7.67 0.09 3.96
C VAL A 411 -8.47 -0.82 3.04
N ILE A 412 -9.71 -1.17 3.39
CA ILE A 412 -10.56 -2.02 2.55
C ILE A 412 -10.84 -1.36 1.19
N ALA A 413 -11.16 -0.07 1.15
CA ALA A 413 -11.37 0.66 -0.10
C ALA A 413 -10.14 0.60 -1.02
N TYR A 414 -8.94 0.70 -0.44
CA TYR A 414 -7.70 0.67 -1.21
C TYR A 414 -7.22 -0.73 -1.57
N LYS A 415 -7.51 -1.77 -0.77
CA LYS A 415 -7.29 -3.16 -1.20
C LYS A 415 -8.22 -3.55 -2.34
N ILE A 416 -9.46 -3.05 -2.36
CA ILE A 416 -10.34 -3.19 -3.53
C ILE A 416 -9.72 -2.48 -4.74
N ALA A 417 -9.25 -1.24 -4.58
CA ALA A 417 -8.65 -0.48 -5.68
C ALA A 417 -7.37 -1.13 -6.23
N ALA A 418 -6.47 -1.59 -5.36
CA ALA A 418 -5.25 -2.30 -5.70
C ALA A 418 -5.54 -3.61 -6.43
N HIS A 419 -6.46 -4.44 -5.91
CA HIS A 419 -6.87 -5.68 -6.56
C HIS A 419 -7.55 -5.45 -7.91
N ALA A 420 -8.40 -4.42 -8.01
CA ALA A 420 -9.02 -4.03 -9.28
C ALA A 420 -7.97 -3.58 -10.32
N ALA A 421 -6.93 -2.87 -9.88
CA ALA A 421 -5.80 -2.52 -10.73
C ALA A 421 -5.02 -3.78 -11.18
N ASP A 422 -4.78 -4.74 -10.28
CA ASP A 422 -4.10 -5.99 -10.62
C ASP A 422 -4.90 -6.86 -11.61
N LEU A 423 -6.24 -6.90 -11.47
CA LEU A 423 -7.13 -7.52 -12.46
C LEU A 423 -7.01 -6.83 -13.83
N ALA A 424 -7.04 -5.49 -13.86
CA ALA A 424 -6.92 -4.72 -15.09
C ALA A 424 -5.54 -4.87 -15.77
N LYS A 425 -4.47 -5.00 -14.96
CA LYS A 425 -3.11 -5.34 -15.43
C LYS A 425 -2.99 -6.77 -15.96
N GLY A 426 -3.95 -7.65 -15.63
CA GLY A 426 -3.86 -9.08 -15.90
C GLY A 426 -2.78 -9.77 -15.06
N HIS A 427 -2.57 -9.31 -13.81
CA HIS A 427 -1.56 -9.87 -12.92
C HIS A 427 -1.82 -11.37 -12.69
N PRO A 428 -0.79 -12.24 -12.82
CA PRO A 428 -0.94 -13.67 -12.56
C PRO A 428 -1.52 -13.93 -11.16
N GLY A 429 -2.54 -14.77 -11.07
CA GLY A 429 -3.18 -15.15 -9.80
C GLY A 429 -4.29 -14.22 -9.31
N ALA A 430 -4.39 -12.97 -9.78
CA ALA A 430 -5.42 -12.03 -9.30
C ALA A 430 -6.85 -12.54 -9.59
N GLN A 431 -7.14 -12.93 -10.84
CA GLN A 431 -8.45 -13.43 -11.25
C GLN A 431 -8.88 -14.72 -10.52
N ALA A 432 -7.92 -15.53 -10.04
CA ALA A 432 -8.22 -16.79 -9.37
C ALA A 432 -9.01 -16.58 -8.07
N TRP A 433 -8.78 -15.47 -7.37
CA TRP A 433 -9.54 -15.10 -6.16
C TRP A 433 -11.00 -14.77 -6.51
N ASP A 434 -11.22 -13.91 -7.52
CA ASP A 434 -12.57 -13.58 -8.02
C ASP A 434 -13.35 -14.80 -8.47
N ASP A 435 -12.68 -15.72 -9.18
CA ASP A 435 -13.30 -16.93 -9.69
C ASP A 435 -13.67 -17.89 -8.56
N ALA A 436 -12.80 -18.05 -7.55
CA ALA A 436 -13.08 -18.86 -6.38
C ALA A 436 -14.29 -18.33 -5.58
N LEU A 437 -14.36 -17.01 -5.35
CA LEU A 437 -15.47 -16.37 -4.64
C LEU A 437 -16.77 -16.44 -5.47
N SER A 438 -16.68 -16.16 -6.77
CA SER A 438 -17.79 -16.30 -7.73
C SER A 438 -18.35 -17.72 -7.76
N LYS A 439 -17.48 -18.73 -7.76
CA LYS A 439 -17.88 -20.14 -7.68
C LYS A 439 -18.57 -20.44 -6.35
N ALA A 440 -18.01 -20.00 -5.22
CA ALA A 440 -18.64 -20.19 -3.90
C ALA A 440 -20.04 -19.56 -3.85
N ARG A 441 -20.19 -18.35 -4.42
CA ARG A 441 -21.48 -17.67 -4.55
C ARG A 441 -22.48 -18.45 -5.38
N PHE A 442 -22.07 -18.92 -6.56
CA PHE A 442 -22.94 -19.68 -7.46
C PHE A 442 -23.36 -21.04 -6.87
N GLU A 443 -22.48 -21.66 -6.08
CA GLU A 443 -22.72 -22.93 -5.40
C GLU A 443 -23.42 -22.78 -4.05
N PHE A 444 -23.74 -21.55 -3.63
CA PHE A 444 -24.34 -21.22 -2.34
C PHE A 444 -23.52 -21.73 -1.13
N ARG A 445 -22.19 -21.80 -1.28
CA ARG A 445 -21.25 -22.04 -0.19
C ARG A 445 -21.03 -20.73 0.56
N TRP A 446 -22.01 -20.34 1.37
CA TRP A 446 -22.04 -19.03 2.05
C TRP A 446 -20.83 -18.80 2.94
N GLU A 447 -20.43 -19.81 3.72
CA GLU A 447 -19.25 -19.73 4.60
C GLU A 447 -17.98 -19.43 3.80
N ASP A 448 -17.76 -20.19 2.72
CA ASP A 448 -16.63 -20.00 1.82
C ASP A 448 -16.67 -18.62 1.16
N GLN A 449 -17.85 -18.15 0.76
CA GLN A 449 -18.02 -16.80 0.20
C GLN A 449 -17.64 -15.71 1.22
N PHE A 450 -18.01 -15.85 2.50
CA PHE A 450 -17.62 -14.89 3.52
C PHE A 450 -16.12 -14.94 3.80
N ASN A 451 -15.55 -16.14 3.95
CA ASN A 451 -14.15 -16.32 4.28
C ASN A 451 -13.21 -15.89 3.14
N LEU A 452 -13.69 -15.93 1.89
CA LEU A 452 -12.98 -15.39 0.72
C LEU A 452 -13.14 -13.87 0.57
N ALA A 453 -14.03 -13.20 1.30
CA ALA A 453 -14.20 -11.76 1.17
C ALA A 453 -12.99 -11.01 1.75
N LEU A 454 -12.70 -9.81 1.22
CA LEU A 454 -11.71 -8.90 1.82
C LEU A 454 -12.05 -8.51 3.27
N ASP A 455 -13.35 -8.46 3.59
CA ASP A 455 -13.86 -8.22 4.93
C ASP A 455 -14.89 -9.30 5.31
N PRO A 456 -14.43 -10.47 5.79
CA PRO A 456 -15.31 -11.59 6.15
C PRO A 456 -16.32 -11.22 7.23
N ASP A 457 -15.93 -10.37 8.18
CA ASP A 457 -16.76 -9.93 9.30
C ASP A 457 -17.98 -9.16 8.80
N THR A 458 -17.76 -8.17 7.93
CA THR A 458 -18.86 -7.37 7.36
C THR A 458 -19.72 -8.18 6.40
N ALA A 459 -19.12 -9.03 5.56
CA ALA A 459 -19.86 -9.86 4.61
C ALA A 459 -20.86 -10.79 5.33
N ARG A 460 -20.42 -11.40 6.44
CA ARG A 460 -21.25 -12.23 7.30
C ARG A 460 -22.33 -11.43 8.01
N ALA A 461 -21.97 -10.29 8.61
CA ALA A 461 -22.90 -9.43 9.33
C ALA A 461 -24.05 -8.94 8.43
N TYR A 462 -23.77 -8.56 7.17
CA TYR A 462 -24.79 -8.08 6.24
C TYR A 462 -25.75 -9.18 5.78
N HIS A 463 -25.25 -10.41 5.61
CA HIS A 463 -26.13 -11.56 5.37
C HIS A 463 -27.04 -11.81 6.59
N ASP A 464 -26.45 -11.87 7.78
CA ASP A 464 -27.14 -12.30 9.00
C ASP A 464 -28.10 -11.24 9.55
N ALA A 465 -27.97 -9.98 9.13
CA ALA A 465 -28.97 -8.94 9.39
C ALA A 465 -30.38 -9.32 8.90
N THR A 466 -30.49 -10.21 7.90
CA THR A 466 -31.78 -10.66 7.35
C THR A 466 -32.01 -12.16 7.46
N LEU A 467 -30.94 -12.97 7.42
CA LEU A 467 -31.01 -14.43 7.46
C LEU A 467 -30.04 -15.00 8.53
N PRO A 468 -30.28 -14.75 9.83
CA PRO A 468 -29.33 -15.09 10.90
C PRO A 468 -29.27 -16.59 11.26
N ALA A 469 -30.28 -17.37 10.85
CA ALA A 469 -30.38 -18.76 11.25
C ALA A 469 -29.29 -19.61 10.58
N ALA A 470 -28.64 -20.51 11.32
CA ALA A 470 -27.58 -21.38 10.78
C ALA A 470 -27.96 -22.13 9.48
N PRO A 471 -29.20 -22.66 9.32
CA PRO A 471 -29.63 -23.26 8.05
C PRO A 471 -29.64 -22.32 6.84
N ALA A 472 -29.61 -21.00 7.04
CA ALA A 472 -29.52 -20.05 5.93
C ALA A 472 -28.15 -20.10 5.24
N LYS A 473 -27.10 -20.59 5.91
CA LYS A 473 -25.75 -20.74 5.34
C LYS A 473 -25.63 -21.91 4.36
N THR A 474 -26.68 -22.71 4.21
CA THR A 474 -26.81 -23.75 3.18
C THR A 474 -27.99 -23.48 2.24
N ALA A 475 -28.62 -22.30 2.34
CA ALA A 475 -29.76 -21.96 1.52
C ALA A 475 -29.35 -21.61 0.08
N HIS A 476 -30.06 -22.19 -0.89
CA HIS A 476 -29.91 -21.87 -2.31
C HIS A 476 -30.61 -20.56 -2.72
N PHE A 477 -30.53 -19.53 -1.87
CA PHE A 477 -31.06 -18.18 -2.12
C PHE A 477 -30.53 -17.18 -1.09
N CYS A 478 -30.63 -15.89 -1.40
CA CYS A 478 -30.43 -14.79 -0.47
C CYS A 478 -31.75 -14.06 -0.17
N SER A 479 -31.75 -13.15 0.81
CA SER A 479 -32.94 -12.37 1.18
C SER A 479 -33.46 -11.47 0.06
N MET A 480 -32.61 -11.07 -0.91
CA MET A 480 -33.05 -10.23 -2.03
C MET A 480 -34.00 -10.94 -3.01
N CYS A 481 -33.74 -12.20 -3.35
CA CYS A 481 -34.54 -12.96 -4.34
C CYS A 481 -35.51 -13.94 -3.68
N GLY A 482 -35.22 -14.37 -2.45
CA GLY A 482 -35.95 -15.42 -1.77
C GLY A 482 -35.86 -16.79 -2.47
N PRO A 483 -36.52 -17.82 -1.92
CA PRO A 483 -36.37 -19.21 -2.37
C PRO A 483 -36.95 -19.52 -3.76
N LYS A 484 -37.82 -18.65 -4.29
CA LYS A 484 -38.57 -18.89 -5.53
C LYS A 484 -37.92 -18.27 -6.77
N PHE A 485 -37.22 -17.14 -6.61
CA PHE A 485 -36.77 -16.32 -7.74
C PHE A 485 -35.25 -16.14 -7.79
N CYS A 486 -34.50 -16.94 -7.02
CA CYS A 486 -33.05 -16.89 -7.10
C CYS A 486 -32.56 -17.37 -8.48
N SER A 487 -31.98 -16.46 -9.24
CA SER A 487 -31.49 -16.71 -10.61
C SER A 487 -30.41 -17.80 -10.67
N MET A 488 -29.50 -17.82 -9.69
CA MET A 488 -28.44 -18.83 -9.60
C MET A 488 -29.02 -20.23 -9.35
N LYS A 489 -30.05 -20.33 -8.50
CA LYS A 489 -30.74 -21.60 -8.24
C LYS A 489 -31.45 -22.12 -9.48
N ILE A 490 -32.20 -21.26 -10.18
CA ILE A 490 -32.85 -21.61 -11.46
C ILE A 490 -31.80 -22.12 -12.46
N THR A 491 -30.63 -21.49 -12.51
CA THR A 491 -29.54 -21.92 -13.40
C THR A 491 -28.94 -23.26 -12.99
N GLN A 492 -28.78 -23.55 -11.70
CA GLN A 492 -28.36 -24.88 -11.24
C GLN A 492 -29.37 -25.95 -11.66
N GLU A 493 -30.67 -25.72 -11.42
CA GLU A 493 -31.73 -26.64 -11.85
C GLU A 493 -31.67 -26.88 -13.37
N LEU A 494 -31.48 -25.83 -14.18
CA LEU A 494 -31.30 -25.96 -15.64
C LEU A 494 -30.07 -26.78 -16.04
N LYS A 495 -28.94 -26.63 -15.33
CA LYS A 495 -27.74 -27.45 -15.56
C LYS A 495 -28.00 -28.92 -15.23
N ASP A 496 -28.71 -29.19 -14.13
CA ASP A 496 -29.08 -30.56 -13.75
C ASP A 496 -30.02 -31.19 -14.79
N TYR A 497 -31.02 -30.44 -15.27
CA TYR A 497 -31.90 -30.88 -16.36
C TYR A 497 -31.14 -31.14 -17.67
N ALA A 498 -30.17 -30.29 -18.02
CA ALA A 498 -29.35 -30.49 -19.21
C ALA A 498 -28.43 -31.71 -19.08
N ALA A 499 -27.85 -31.94 -17.90
CA ALA A 499 -26.97 -33.08 -17.59
C ALA A 499 -27.72 -34.42 -17.54
N GLN A 500 -28.97 -34.42 -17.07
CA GLN A 500 -29.87 -35.58 -17.11
C GLN A 500 -30.38 -35.89 -18.52
N GLY A 501 -30.04 -35.06 -19.50
CA GLY A 501 -30.36 -35.20 -20.90
C GLY A 501 -31.68 -34.53 -21.24
N MET A 502 -31.63 -33.51 -22.09
CA MET A 502 -32.80 -32.95 -22.79
C MET A 502 -33.55 -33.98 -23.65
N LYS A 503 -33.19 -35.27 -23.58
CA LYS A 503 -33.80 -36.36 -24.31
C LYS A 503 -35.20 -36.64 -23.77
N ASP A 504 -35.40 -36.69 -22.46
CA ASP A 504 -36.74 -36.94 -21.88
C ASP A 504 -37.69 -35.76 -22.14
N LYS A 505 -37.20 -34.52 -22.09
CA LYS A 505 -37.98 -33.32 -22.45
C LYS A 505 -38.17 -33.16 -23.96
N SER A 506 -37.20 -33.56 -24.78
CA SER A 506 -37.38 -33.64 -26.24
C SER A 506 -38.37 -34.73 -26.60
N ASP A 507 -38.32 -35.89 -25.93
CA ASP A 507 -39.23 -37.01 -26.13
C ASP A 507 -40.63 -36.64 -25.63
N GLU A 508 -40.76 -35.92 -24.51
CA GLU A 508 -42.02 -35.34 -24.01
C GLU A 508 -42.56 -34.26 -24.97
N PHE A 509 -41.71 -33.38 -25.49
CA PHE A 509 -42.08 -32.36 -26.48
C PHE A 509 -42.52 -32.99 -27.81
N LEU A 510 -41.78 -33.98 -28.32
CA LEU A 510 -42.11 -34.71 -29.54
C LEU A 510 -43.37 -35.57 -29.37
N SER A 511 -43.50 -36.29 -28.26
CA SER A 511 -44.68 -37.12 -27.96
C SER A 511 -45.95 -36.32 -27.66
N SER A 512 -45.81 -35.08 -27.17
CA SER A 512 -46.91 -34.13 -27.03
C SER A 512 -47.23 -33.35 -28.32
N GLY A 513 -46.67 -33.78 -29.45
CA GLY A 513 -46.97 -33.26 -30.79
C GLY A 513 -46.21 -31.99 -31.15
N SER A 514 -45.06 -31.73 -30.52
CA SER A 514 -44.21 -30.55 -30.74
C SER A 514 -44.92 -29.22 -30.48
N LYS A 515 -45.79 -29.18 -29.46
CA LYS A 515 -46.58 -27.99 -29.11
C LYS A 515 -46.06 -27.36 -27.82
N VAL A 516 -45.84 -26.05 -27.85
CA VAL A 516 -45.33 -25.27 -26.72
C VAL A 516 -46.39 -25.05 -25.64
N TYR A 517 -47.68 -25.11 -26.00
CA TYR A 517 -48.80 -24.95 -25.08
C TYR A 517 -49.67 -26.21 -25.07
N LEU A 518 -49.63 -26.94 -23.96
CA LEU A 518 -50.49 -28.11 -23.75
C LEU A 518 -51.82 -27.66 -23.12
N PRO A 519 -52.96 -28.22 -23.56
CA PRO A 519 -54.25 -27.90 -22.97
C PRO A 519 -54.25 -28.31 -21.50
N VAL A 520 -54.64 -27.38 -20.62
CA VAL A 520 -54.88 -27.69 -19.21
C VAL A 520 -56.08 -28.62 -19.15
N LEU A 521 -55.87 -29.87 -18.75
CA LEU A 521 -56.97 -30.81 -18.55
C LEU A 521 -57.83 -30.33 -17.37
N PRO A 522 -59.16 -30.46 -17.48
CA PRO A 522 -60.11 -29.98 -16.46
C PRO A 522 -60.01 -30.71 -15.12
#